data_AF-A0A534R3G6-F1
#
_entry.id   AF-A0A534R3G6-F1
#
_cell.length_a   1.000
_cell.length_b   1.000
_cell.length_c   1.000
_cell.angle_alpha   90.00
_cell.angle_beta   90.00
_cell.angle_gamma   90.00
#
_symmetry.space_group_name_H-M   'P 1'
#
loop_
_entity.id
_entity.type
_entity.pdbx_description
1 polymer ?
#
loop_
_entity_poly.entity_id
_entity_poly.type
_entity_poly.pdbx_seq_one_letter_code
_entity_poly.pdbx_strand_id
1 'polypeptide(L)'
;MLIDYSSLLYRAFHSLPETIPMRGVYGFLGMLARLLADRRPERLAIAVDEDWRPAFRVAALPTYKAHRVSDEPDPVAPEEALGRRLLAALGFAVAGAPGFEAEDVIATLAARTRGAVEVVSGDRDLFALVRDPDVRVLYPVTGVTKLLVVDEAEIRRRYGIPGRAYGDFALLRGDPSDGLPGVPGIGEKTAAALIARHGSLAAVLASRSLPPAVARRIEAARDYLAAARRVVPPATDVPLPPLSLALPTAPAKPRVARRLAAEHRLDAVVARVEAALAGAARRAPDQEPRGRRS
;
A
#
# COMPACT_ATOMS: atom_id res chain seq x y z
N MET A 1 -1.14 -9.13 7.41
CA MET A 1 -0.61 -8.62 6.12
C MET A 1 -1.71 -7.83 5.44
N LEU A 2 -1.38 -6.67 4.88
CA LEU A 2 -2.29 -5.82 4.10
C LEU A 2 -1.68 -5.68 2.72
N ILE A 3 -2.43 -6.00 1.67
CA ILE A 3 -1.94 -5.97 0.29
C ILE A 3 -2.64 -4.83 -0.43
N ASP A 4 -1.85 -3.99 -1.07
CA ASP A 4 -2.31 -3.01 -2.04
C ASP A 4 -2.57 -3.72 -3.38
N TYR A 5 -3.85 -3.89 -3.72
CA TYR A 5 -4.24 -4.62 -4.92
C TYR A 5 -3.83 -3.89 -6.19
N SER A 6 -4.18 -2.62 -6.30
CA SER A 6 -3.96 -1.80 -7.48
C SER A 6 -2.48 -1.71 -7.80
N SER A 7 -1.65 -1.36 -6.81
CA SER A 7 -0.20 -1.26 -7.00
C SER A 7 0.43 -2.55 -7.54
N LEU A 8 0.02 -3.70 -7.00
CA LEU A 8 0.53 -5.01 -7.46
C LEU A 8 -0.06 -5.44 -8.81
N LEU A 9 -1.33 -5.16 -9.07
CA LEU A 9 -2.00 -5.48 -10.33
C LEU A 9 -1.40 -4.69 -11.50
N TYR A 10 -1.29 -3.36 -11.39
CA TYR A 10 -0.67 -2.51 -12.41
C TYR A 10 0.78 -2.91 -12.64
N ARG A 11 1.53 -3.20 -11.57
CA ARG A 11 2.90 -3.70 -11.70
C ARG A 11 2.97 -4.98 -12.52
N ALA A 12 2.11 -5.96 -12.24
CA ALA A 12 2.03 -7.20 -13.00
C ALA A 12 1.67 -6.92 -14.46
N PHE A 13 0.66 -6.08 -14.69
CA PHE A 13 0.17 -5.75 -16.02
C PHE A 13 1.25 -5.12 -16.91
N HIS A 14 2.04 -4.18 -16.39
CA HIS A 14 3.08 -3.51 -17.19
C HIS A 14 4.40 -4.29 -17.26
N SER A 15 4.65 -5.25 -16.36
CA SER A 15 5.91 -6.01 -16.33
C SER A 15 5.86 -7.32 -17.11
N LEU A 16 4.66 -7.88 -17.34
CA LEU A 16 4.50 -9.16 -17.99
C LEU A 16 4.23 -9.02 -19.50
N PRO A 17 4.70 -9.97 -20.34
CA PRO A 17 4.43 -9.95 -21.78
C PRO A 17 2.94 -9.94 -22.10
N GLU A 18 2.56 -9.22 -23.15
CA GLU A 18 1.15 -9.12 -23.59
C GLU A 18 0.56 -10.45 -24.08
N THR A 19 1.42 -11.41 -24.42
CA THR A 19 1.04 -12.77 -24.80
C THR A 19 0.45 -13.58 -23.65
N ILE A 20 0.63 -13.13 -22.40
CA ILE A 20 0.02 -13.74 -21.22
C ILE A 20 -1.42 -13.22 -21.08
N PRO A 21 -2.45 -14.08 -21.18
CA PRO A 21 -3.83 -13.66 -20.96
C PRO A 21 -4.05 -13.17 -19.53
N MET A 22 -4.80 -12.06 -19.37
CA MET A 22 -5.10 -11.46 -18.07
C MET A 22 -3.82 -11.29 -17.23
N ARG A 23 -2.79 -10.71 -17.84
CA ARG A 23 -1.42 -10.66 -17.30
C ARG A 23 -1.34 -9.98 -15.94
N GLY A 24 -2.15 -8.95 -15.70
CA GLY A 24 -2.28 -8.30 -14.40
C GLY A 24 -2.79 -9.27 -13.33
N VAL A 25 -3.95 -9.89 -13.56
CA VAL A 25 -4.56 -10.84 -12.61
C VAL A 25 -3.65 -12.06 -12.41
N TYR A 26 -3.10 -12.59 -13.50
CA TYR A 26 -2.17 -13.72 -13.47
C TYR A 26 -0.95 -13.41 -12.60
N GLY A 27 -0.30 -12.26 -12.85
CA GLY A 27 0.86 -11.85 -12.07
C GLY A 27 0.52 -11.55 -10.61
N PHE A 28 -0.59 -10.86 -10.35
CA PHE A 28 -1.06 -10.59 -9.00
C PHE A 28 -1.29 -11.87 -8.20
N LEU A 29 -2.03 -12.84 -8.75
CA LEU A 29 -2.30 -14.12 -8.06
C LEU A 29 -1.01 -14.93 -7.85
N GLY A 30 -0.07 -14.86 -8.78
CA GLY A 30 1.26 -15.47 -8.62
C GLY A 30 2.03 -14.86 -7.45
N MET A 31 1.98 -13.53 -7.32
CA MET A 31 2.56 -12.81 -6.19
C MET A 31 1.85 -13.15 -4.87
N LEU A 32 0.52 -13.19 -4.86
CA LEU A 32 -0.27 -13.58 -3.69
C LEU A 32 0.09 -15.00 -3.21
N ALA A 33 0.13 -15.98 -4.11
CA ALA A 33 0.53 -17.36 -3.76
C ALA A 33 1.92 -17.41 -3.13
N ARG A 34 2.86 -16.60 -3.64
CA ARG A 34 4.23 -16.52 -3.12
C ARG A 34 4.27 -15.86 -1.73
N LEU A 35 3.55 -14.75 -1.55
CA LEU A 35 3.44 -14.07 -0.25
C LEU A 35 2.86 -14.98 0.82
N LEU A 36 1.81 -15.74 0.48
CA LEU A 36 1.21 -16.74 1.38
C LEU A 36 2.23 -17.82 1.79
N ALA A 37 3.00 -18.35 0.85
CA ALA A 37 3.99 -19.39 1.11
C ALA A 37 5.19 -18.90 1.94
N ASP A 38 5.73 -17.73 1.61
CA ASP A 38 6.98 -17.21 2.17
C ASP A 38 6.77 -16.47 3.49
N ARG A 39 5.72 -15.66 3.59
CA ARG A 39 5.46 -14.80 4.76
C ARG A 39 4.50 -15.41 5.77
N ARG A 40 3.67 -16.37 5.33
CA ARG A 40 2.73 -17.12 6.18
C ARG A 40 1.90 -16.22 7.11
N PRO A 41 1.17 -15.23 6.56
CA PRO A 41 0.38 -14.34 7.40
C PRO A 41 -0.76 -15.12 8.07
N GLU A 42 -1.04 -14.83 9.34
CA GLU A 42 -2.22 -15.38 10.03
C GLU A 42 -3.52 -14.68 9.60
N ARG A 43 -3.39 -13.40 9.23
CA ARG A 43 -4.48 -12.53 8.79
C ARG A 43 -4.07 -11.76 7.54
N LEU A 44 -4.98 -11.65 6.58
CA LEU A 44 -4.74 -10.98 5.31
C LEU A 44 -5.96 -10.17 4.88
N ALA A 45 -5.72 -8.93 4.44
CA ALA A 45 -6.68 -8.13 3.71
C ALA A 45 -6.05 -7.64 2.40
N ILE A 46 -6.89 -7.49 1.37
CA ILE A 46 -6.54 -6.94 0.07
C ILE A 46 -7.32 -5.64 -0.07
N ALA A 47 -6.62 -4.51 -0.01
CA ALA A 47 -7.19 -3.18 -0.17
C ALA A 47 -7.32 -2.84 -1.65
N VAL A 48 -8.44 -2.23 -2.04
CA VAL A 48 -8.73 -1.78 -3.40
C VAL A 48 -9.10 -0.31 -3.38
N ASP A 49 -8.89 0.36 -4.52
CA ASP A 49 -9.42 1.69 -4.76
C ASP A 49 -10.92 1.59 -5.09
N GLU A 50 -11.76 2.26 -4.31
CA GLU A 50 -13.12 2.58 -4.79
C GLU A 50 -13.17 3.98 -5.41
N ASP A 51 -12.21 4.83 -5.07
CA ASP A 51 -11.94 6.09 -5.73
C ASP A 51 -10.43 6.35 -5.72
N TRP A 52 -9.77 6.10 -6.85
CA TRP A 52 -8.32 6.26 -7.01
C TRP A 52 -7.86 7.73 -6.96
N ARG A 53 -8.81 8.68 -7.08
CA ARG A 53 -8.58 10.13 -7.03
C ARG A 53 -9.71 10.85 -6.29
N PRO A 54 -9.78 10.71 -4.96
CA PRO A 54 -10.86 11.23 -4.14
C PRO A 54 -11.09 12.73 -4.28
N ALA A 55 -12.36 13.11 -4.37
CA ALA A 55 -12.78 14.50 -4.49
C ALA A 55 -12.23 15.40 -3.37
N PHE A 56 -12.10 14.88 -2.14
CA PHE A 56 -11.58 15.67 -1.01
C PHE A 56 -10.10 16.02 -1.18
N ARG A 57 -9.30 15.15 -1.80
CA ARG A 57 -7.89 15.42 -2.11
C ARG A 57 -7.77 16.43 -3.25
N VAL A 58 -8.56 16.26 -4.30
CA VAL A 58 -8.60 17.21 -5.44
C VAL A 58 -9.07 18.59 -4.99
N ALA A 59 -10.06 18.67 -4.11
CA ALA A 59 -10.55 19.93 -3.56
C ALA A 59 -9.49 20.63 -2.70
N ALA A 60 -8.68 19.88 -1.95
CA ALA A 60 -7.57 20.44 -1.18
C ALA A 60 -6.40 20.86 -2.08
N LEU A 61 -6.07 20.07 -3.10
CA LEU A 61 -4.96 20.32 -4.02
C LEU A 61 -5.32 19.88 -5.44
N PRO A 62 -5.76 20.80 -6.33
CA PRO A 62 -6.24 20.46 -7.67
C PRO A 62 -5.25 19.71 -8.55
N THR A 63 -3.93 19.87 -8.31
CA THR A 63 -2.88 19.19 -9.06
C THR A 63 -2.75 17.69 -8.71
N TYR A 64 -3.34 17.25 -7.59
CA TYR A 64 -3.25 15.88 -7.11
C TYR A 64 -3.71 14.89 -8.19
N LYS A 65 -2.81 13.99 -8.60
CA LYS A 65 -2.98 12.97 -9.65
C LYS A 65 -3.59 13.49 -10.97
N ALA A 66 -3.56 14.81 -11.22
CA ALA A 66 -4.26 15.41 -12.36
C ALA A 66 -3.72 14.94 -13.72
N HIS A 67 -2.41 14.71 -13.81
CA HIS A 67 -1.75 14.22 -15.03
C HIS A 67 -2.03 12.74 -15.34
N ARG A 68 -2.67 12.01 -14.41
CA ARG A 68 -3.10 10.62 -14.62
C ARG A 68 -4.54 10.54 -15.15
N VAL A 69 -5.28 11.65 -15.16
CA VAL A 69 -6.64 11.70 -15.70
C VAL A 69 -6.56 11.59 -17.22
N SER A 70 -7.24 10.58 -17.77
CA SER A 70 -7.31 10.32 -19.19
C SER A 70 -8.76 10.06 -19.59
N ASP A 71 -9.13 10.51 -20.79
CA ASP A 71 -10.40 10.15 -21.43
C ASP A 71 -10.36 8.75 -22.06
N GLU A 72 -9.16 8.18 -22.22
CA GLU A 72 -8.99 6.81 -22.72
C GLU A 72 -9.35 5.79 -21.63
N PRO A 73 -10.08 4.72 -21.97
CA PRO A 73 -10.37 3.65 -21.03
C PRO A 73 -9.08 3.02 -20.50
N ASP A 74 -8.99 2.87 -19.19
CA ASP A 74 -7.86 2.18 -18.58
C ASP A 74 -7.85 0.69 -18.99
N PRO A 75 -6.79 0.21 -19.67
CA PRO A 75 -6.69 -1.18 -20.08
C PRO A 75 -6.59 -2.16 -18.91
N VAL A 76 -6.26 -1.69 -17.70
CA VAL A 76 -6.18 -2.52 -16.48
C VAL A 76 -7.56 -2.75 -15.85
N ALA A 77 -8.51 -1.85 -16.05
CA ALA A 77 -9.82 -1.90 -15.40
C ALA A 77 -10.61 -3.23 -15.59
N PRO A 78 -10.62 -3.86 -16.78
CA PRO A 78 -11.27 -5.18 -16.95
C PRO A 78 -10.61 -6.28 -16.11
N GLU A 79 -9.28 -6.24 -16.01
CA GLU A 79 -8.50 -7.19 -15.21
C GLU A 79 -8.72 -6.96 -13.72
N GLU A 80 -8.76 -5.71 -13.28
CA GLU A 80 -9.09 -5.33 -11.92
C GLU A 80 -10.45 -5.91 -11.50
N ALA A 81 -11.50 -5.69 -12.31
CA ALA A 81 -12.84 -6.19 -12.04
C ALA A 81 -12.88 -7.73 -11.98
N LEU A 82 -12.18 -8.42 -12.88
CA LEU A 82 -12.06 -9.88 -12.86
C LEU A 82 -11.37 -10.38 -11.59
N GLY A 83 -10.23 -9.79 -11.24
CA GLY A 83 -9.46 -10.22 -10.07
C GLY A 83 -10.22 -9.99 -8.77
N ARG A 84 -10.95 -8.87 -8.60
CA ARG A 84 -11.85 -8.64 -7.45
C ARG A 84 -12.92 -9.73 -7.33
N ARG A 85 -13.57 -10.11 -8.44
CA ARG A 85 -14.57 -11.20 -8.47
C ARG A 85 -13.95 -12.55 -8.10
N LEU A 86 -12.76 -12.83 -8.58
CA LEU A 86 -12.05 -14.09 -8.31
C LEU A 86 -11.58 -14.16 -6.85
N LEU A 87 -11.02 -13.08 -6.30
CA LEU A 87 -10.64 -12.98 -4.89
C LEU A 87 -11.84 -13.17 -3.95
N ALA A 88 -12.97 -12.55 -4.27
CA ALA A 88 -14.21 -12.76 -3.52
C ALA A 88 -14.71 -14.21 -3.62
N ALA A 89 -14.61 -14.84 -4.80
CA ALA A 89 -14.95 -16.26 -4.97
C ALA A 89 -14.00 -17.20 -4.22
N LEU A 90 -12.74 -16.82 -4.06
CA LEU A 90 -11.74 -17.52 -3.25
C LEU A 90 -11.90 -17.26 -1.74
N GLY A 91 -12.73 -16.29 -1.34
CA GLY A 91 -13.01 -15.99 0.06
C GLY A 91 -11.99 -15.08 0.74
N PHE A 92 -11.16 -14.37 -0.03
CA PHE A 92 -10.26 -13.36 0.53
C PHE A 92 -11.03 -12.13 1.02
N ALA A 93 -10.50 -11.50 2.06
CA ALA A 93 -11.00 -10.24 2.57
C ALA A 93 -10.60 -9.09 1.63
N VAL A 94 -11.48 -8.74 0.69
CA VAL A 94 -11.31 -7.59 -0.21
C VAL A 94 -11.96 -6.37 0.44
N ALA A 95 -11.17 -5.35 0.77
CA ALA A 95 -11.59 -4.17 1.51
C ALA A 95 -11.51 -2.94 0.61
N GLY A 96 -12.63 -2.22 0.49
CA GLY A 96 -12.73 -0.94 -0.21
C GLY A 96 -13.68 -0.03 0.55
N ALA A 97 -13.55 1.28 0.35
CA ALA A 97 -14.44 2.27 0.94
C ALA A 97 -14.79 3.37 -0.09
N PRO A 98 -16.08 3.64 -0.34
CA PRO A 98 -16.49 4.65 -1.31
C PRO A 98 -15.84 6.01 -1.04
N GLY A 99 -15.22 6.60 -2.08
CA GLY A 99 -14.57 7.90 -1.99
C GLY A 99 -13.17 7.87 -1.36
N PHE A 100 -12.55 6.69 -1.23
CA PHE A 100 -11.21 6.53 -0.67
C PHE A 100 -10.33 5.60 -1.52
N GLU A 101 -9.02 5.79 -1.36
CA GLU A 101 -7.98 5.03 -2.03
C GLU A 101 -7.61 3.76 -1.24
N ALA A 102 -6.91 2.83 -1.88
CA ALA A 102 -6.40 1.62 -1.23
C ALA A 102 -5.47 1.95 -0.05
N GLU A 103 -4.69 3.02 -0.14
CA GLU A 103 -3.77 3.50 0.90
C GLU A 103 -4.51 3.91 2.17
N ASP A 104 -5.69 4.52 2.03
CA ASP A 104 -6.54 4.91 3.15
C ASP A 104 -7.13 3.69 3.86
N VAL A 105 -7.54 2.69 3.09
CA VAL A 105 -8.01 1.40 3.62
C VAL A 105 -6.88 0.70 4.37
N ILE A 106 -5.67 0.67 3.81
CA ILE A 106 -4.48 0.08 4.43
C ILE A 106 -4.14 0.80 5.73
N ALA A 107 -4.07 2.13 5.71
CA ALA A 107 -3.75 2.94 6.89
C ALA A 107 -4.77 2.73 8.00
N THR A 108 -6.06 2.68 7.65
CA THR A 108 -7.15 2.39 8.57
C THR A 108 -7.05 0.99 9.19
N LEU A 109 -6.80 -0.04 8.37
CA LEU A 109 -6.64 -1.42 8.86
C LEU A 109 -5.37 -1.58 9.70
N ALA A 110 -4.28 -0.91 9.33
CA ALA A 110 -3.03 -0.91 10.09
C ALA A 110 -3.20 -0.25 11.46
N ALA A 111 -3.97 0.84 11.55
CA ALA A 111 -4.28 1.52 12.81
C ALA A 111 -5.18 0.67 13.72
N ARG A 112 -6.11 -0.12 13.15
CA ARG A 112 -7.04 -0.99 13.90
C ARG A 112 -6.43 -2.33 14.30
N THR A 113 -5.34 -2.74 13.66
CA THR A 113 -4.71 -4.05 13.91
C THR A 113 -3.78 -3.98 15.10
N ARG A 114 -3.98 -4.88 16.07
CA ARG A 114 -3.01 -5.15 17.12
C ARG A 114 -1.98 -6.18 16.63
N GLY A 115 -0.70 -5.94 16.92
CA GLY A 115 0.42 -6.79 16.54
C GLY A 115 1.10 -6.35 15.24
N ALA A 116 2.05 -7.16 14.77
CA ALA A 116 2.85 -6.85 13.59
C ALA A 116 2.03 -6.86 12.29
N VAL A 117 2.20 -5.81 11.49
CA VAL A 117 1.55 -5.55 10.21
C VAL A 117 2.63 -5.43 9.14
N GLU A 118 2.45 -6.22 8.09
CA GLU A 118 3.21 -6.08 6.85
C GLU A 118 2.29 -5.50 5.79
N VAL A 119 2.64 -4.33 5.28
CA VAL A 119 1.97 -3.70 4.13
C VAL A 119 2.74 -4.09 2.87
N VAL A 120 2.08 -4.60 1.84
CA VAL A 120 2.74 -4.96 0.56
C VAL A 120 2.26 -4.01 -0.51
N SER A 121 3.15 -3.12 -0.97
CA SER A 121 2.84 -2.14 -2.01
C SER A 121 4.11 -1.66 -2.71
N GLY A 122 3.98 -1.31 -3.99
CA GLY A 122 4.99 -0.58 -4.76
C GLY A 122 4.89 0.94 -4.61
N ASP A 123 3.94 1.46 -3.82
CA ASP A 123 3.82 2.87 -3.51
C ASP A 123 4.73 3.26 -2.33
N ARG A 124 5.46 4.37 -2.49
CA ARG A 124 6.34 4.91 -1.44
C ARG A 124 5.56 5.73 -0.42
N ASP A 125 4.35 6.19 -0.73
CA ASP A 125 3.55 6.98 0.21
C ASP A 125 3.16 6.16 1.45
N LEU A 126 3.04 4.84 1.28
CA LEU A 126 2.84 3.92 2.40
C LEU A 126 4.06 3.80 3.33
N PHE A 127 5.25 4.34 2.96
CA PHE A 127 6.37 4.45 3.90
C PHE A 127 6.03 5.37 5.08
N ALA A 128 5.05 6.28 4.92
CA ALA A 128 4.54 7.09 6.02
C ALA A 128 3.86 6.27 7.12
N LEU A 129 3.47 5.01 6.84
CA LEU A 129 2.86 4.11 7.83
C LEU A 129 3.89 3.38 8.70
N VAL A 130 5.17 3.40 8.32
CA VAL A 130 6.22 2.64 9.00
C VAL A 130 6.33 3.09 10.46
N ARG A 131 6.27 2.10 11.35
CA ARG A 131 6.27 2.26 12.79
C ARG A 131 6.84 1.01 13.43
N ASP A 132 8.05 1.05 13.94
CA ASP A 132 8.65 -0.14 14.54
C ASP A 132 8.09 -0.42 15.94
N PRO A 133 7.93 -1.72 16.33
CA PRO A 133 8.02 -2.93 15.50
C PRO A 133 6.69 -3.30 14.80
N ASP A 134 5.68 -2.43 14.91
CA ASP A 134 4.29 -2.75 14.58
C ASP A 134 3.99 -2.78 13.09
N VAL A 135 4.56 -1.90 12.27
CA VAL A 135 4.21 -1.70 10.86
C VAL A 135 5.46 -1.54 10.03
N ARG A 136 5.61 -2.42 9.03
CA ARG A 136 6.64 -2.33 8.00
C ARG A 136 6.03 -2.45 6.60
N VAL A 137 6.71 -1.86 5.62
CA VAL A 137 6.32 -1.99 4.20
C VAL A 137 7.24 -2.99 3.51
N LEU A 138 6.66 -3.94 2.78
CA LEU A 138 7.35 -4.87 1.89
C LEU A 138 7.25 -4.32 0.48
N TYR A 139 8.31 -3.62 0.05
CA TYR A 139 8.36 -2.94 -1.24
C TYR A 139 8.87 -3.88 -2.36
N PRO A 140 8.06 -4.18 -3.40
CA PRO A 140 8.45 -5.01 -4.55
C PRO A 140 9.62 -4.41 -5.34
N VAL A 141 10.80 -5.03 -5.29
CA VAL A 141 11.95 -4.66 -6.13
C VAL A 141 11.90 -5.42 -7.46
N THR A 142 11.69 -6.73 -7.41
CA THR A 142 11.54 -7.61 -8.58
C THR A 142 10.39 -8.56 -8.32
N GLY A 143 9.19 -8.20 -8.82
CA GLY A 143 7.94 -8.80 -8.32
C GLY A 143 7.93 -8.88 -6.80
N VAL A 144 7.42 -9.98 -6.24
CA VAL A 144 7.57 -10.30 -4.81
C VAL A 144 8.67 -11.33 -4.52
N THR A 145 9.51 -11.67 -5.51
CA THR A 145 10.65 -12.58 -5.28
C THR A 145 11.77 -11.86 -4.52
N LYS A 146 11.92 -10.56 -4.76
CA LYS A 146 12.78 -9.67 -3.97
C LYS A 146 11.94 -8.53 -3.39
N LEU A 147 11.69 -8.62 -2.08
CA LEU A 147 11.03 -7.57 -1.30
C LEU A 147 12.09 -6.81 -0.49
N LEU A 148 12.08 -5.48 -0.62
CA LEU A 148 12.78 -4.62 0.32
C LEU A 148 11.89 -4.45 1.55
N VAL A 149 12.41 -4.82 2.73
CA VAL A 149 11.76 -4.52 3.99
C VAL A 149 12.07 -3.07 4.34
N VAL A 150 11.02 -2.24 4.38
CA VAL A 150 11.09 -0.84 4.76
C VAL A 150 10.55 -0.69 6.18
N ASP A 151 11.49 -0.60 7.11
CA ASP A 151 11.29 -0.29 8.52
C ASP A 151 11.89 1.11 8.85
N GLU A 152 11.86 1.53 10.11
CA GLU A 152 12.39 2.85 10.47
C GLU A 152 13.90 2.97 10.21
N ALA A 153 14.63 1.85 10.26
CA ALA A 153 16.07 1.80 9.99
C ALA A 153 16.37 1.95 8.49
N GLU A 154 15.58 1.30 7.62
CA GLU A 154 15.64 1.46 6.17
C GLU A 154 15.38 2.90 5.76
N ILE A 155 14.32 3.52 6.30
CA ILE A 155 13.99 4.93 6.01
C ILE A 155 15.15 5.84 6.39
N ARG A 156 15.72 5.64 7.59
CA ARG A 156 16.87 6.41 8.06
C ARG A 156 18.09 6.21 7.17
N ARG A 157 18.40 4.97 6.78
CA ARG A 157 19.54 4.65 5.92
C ARG A 157 19.40 5.28 4.53
N ARG A 158 18.21 5.21 3.94
CA ARG A 158 17.97 5.63 2.56
C ARG A 158 17.81 7.15 2.42
N TYR A 159 17.13 7.78 3.37
CA TYR A 159 16.73 9.19 3.27
C TYR A 159 17.43 10.12 4.27
N GLY A 160 18.15 9.57 5.25
CA GLY A 160 18.83 10.38 6.27
C GLY A 160 17.89 11.10 7.25
N ILE A 161 16.65 10.65 7.36
CA ILE A 161 15.60 11.24 8.21
C ILE A 161 15.20 10.31 9.36
N PRO A 162 14.55 10.80 10.43
CA PRO A 162 13.90 9.93 11.41
C PRO A 162 12.90 8.99 10.71
N GLY A 163 12.83 7.72 11.14
CA GLY A 163 12.08 6.69 10.43
C GLY A 163 10.60 7.01 10.23
N ARG A 164 10.00 7.74 11.18
CA ARG A 164 8.58 8.13 11.13
C ARG A 164 8.30 9.41 10.34
N ALA A 165 9.32 10.06 9.81
CA ALA A 165 9.20 11.37 9.20
C ALA A 165 9.10 11.33 7.67
N TYR A 166 8.84 10.16 7.07
CA TYR A 166 8.77 10.03 5.61
C TYR A 166 7.68 10.92 4.99
N GLY A 167 6.49 10.96 5.58
CA GLY A 167 5.39 11.81 5.09
C GLY A 167 5.75 13.30 5.15
N ASP A 168 6.34 13.75 6.25
CA ASP A 168 6.81 15.14 6.42
C ASP A 168 7.91 15.51 5.41
N PHE A 169 8.81 14.57 5.16
CA PHE A 169 9.84 14.70 4.12
C PHE A 169 9.22 14.81 2.72
N ALA A 170 8.26 13.93 2.39
CA ALA A 170 7.57 13.92 1.09
C ALA A 170 6.82 15.25 0.84
N LEU A 171 6.14 15.79 1.85
CA LEU A 171 5.46 17.09 1.78
C LEU A 171 6.39 18.25 1.41
N LEU A 172 7.63 18.24 1.90
CA LEU A 172 8.61 19.26 1.59
C LEU A 172 9.19 19.10 0.17
N ARG A 173 9.61 17.88 -0.19
CA ARG A 173 10.25 17.62 -1.50
C ARG A 173 9.29 17.58 -2.67
N GLY A 174 7.99 17.37 -2.42
CA GLY A 174 7.00 17.06 -3.44
C GLY A 174 7.08 15.62 -3.93
N ASP A 175 6.06 15.19 -4.64
CA ASP A 175 6.01 13.90 -5.34
C ASP A 175 5.42 14.09 -6.74
N PRO A 176 6.27 14.10 -7.79
CA PRO A 176 5.81 14.27 -9.16
C PRO A 176 4.83 13.19 -9.60
N SER A 177 4.96 11.96 -9.09
CA SER A 177 4.08 10.86 -9.48
C SER A 177 2.63 11.13 -9.07
N ASP A 178 2.42 11.87 -7.98
CA ASP A 178 1.10 12.26 -7.47
C ASP A 178 0.73 13.72 -7.80
N GLY A 179 1.53 14.40 -8.61
CA GLY A 179 1.29 15.80 -8.96
C GLY A 179 1.44 16.76 -7.77
N LEU A 180 2.26 16.39 -6.79
CA LEU A 180 2.59 17.20 -5.62
C LEU A 180 3.85 18.02 -5.92
N PRO A 181 3.75 19.36 -6.07
CA PRO A 181 4.89 20.19 -6.49
C PRO A 181 5.99 20.33 -5.43
N GLY A 182 5.69 20.11 -4.15
CA GLY A 182 6.60 20.38 -3.05
C GLY A 182 6.81 21.88 -2.81
N VAL A 183 7.73 22.21 -1.90
CA VAL A 183 8.10 23.59 -1.63
C VAL A 183 9.15 24.05 -2.65
N PRO A 184 8.89 25.10 -3.46
CA PRO A 184 9.81 25.56 -4.48
C PRO A 184 11.21 25.84 -3.92
N GLY A 185 12.24 25.21 -4.51
CA GLY A 185 13.62 25.34 -4.07
C GLY A 185 14.00 24.54 -2.81
N ILE A 186 13.12 23.65 -2.34
CA ILE A 186 13.42 22.64 -1.31
C ILE A 186 13.29 21.25 -1.95
N GLY A 187 14.38 20.78 -2.56
CA GLY A 187 14.46 19.41 -3.06
C GLY A 187 14.79 18.40 -1.96
N GLU A 188 14.92 17.14 -2.35
CA GLU A 188 15.20 15.98 -1.48
C GLU A 188 16.29 16.24 -0.42
N LYS A 189 17.47 16.73 -0.83
CA LYS A 189 18.59 16.98 0.10
C LYS A 189 18.25 18.00 1.18
N THR A 190 17.60 19.10 0.80
CA THR A 190 17.24 20.17 1.74
C THR A 190 16.10 19.72 2.65
N ALA A 191 15.10 19.03 2.10
CA ALA A 191 14.01 18.45 2.87
C ALA A 191 14.54 17.46 3.93
N ALA A 192 15.42 16.53 3.53
CA ALA A 192 16.05 15.58 4.44
C ALA A 192 16.84 16.28 5.55
N ALA A 193 17.66 17.28 5.22
CA ALA A 193 18.43 18.02 6.22
C ALA A 193 17.54 18.77 7.23
N LEU A 194 16.43 19.36 6.77
CA LEU A 194 15.46 20.02 7.65
C LEU A 194 14.78 19.03 8.59
N ILE A 195 14.30 17.91 8.06
CA ILE A 195 13.63 16.88 8.84
C ILE A 195 14.59 16.17 9.79
N ALA A 196 15.82 15.90 9.38
CA ALA A 196 16.86 15.34 10.24
C ALA A 196 17.18 16.26 11.42
N ARG A 197 17.26 17.58 11.18
CA ARG A 197 17.57 18.57 12.21
C ARG A 197 16.41 18.85 13.16
N HIS A 198 15.19 18.95 12.63
CA HIS A 198 14.01 19.41 13.38
C HIS A 198 13.06 18.28 13.80
N GLY A 199 13.22 17.08 13.24
CA GLY A 199 12.44 15.89 13.58
C GLY A 199 11.11 15.75 12.83
N SER A 200 10.42 16.87 12.54
CA SER A 200 9.11 16.87 11.86
C SER A 200 8.86 18.16 11.08
N LEU A 201 7.90 18.13 10.15
CA LEU A 201 7.44 19.32 9.43
C LEU A 201 6.87 20.36 10.40
N ALA A 202 6.13 19.94 11.43
CA ALA A 202 5.60 20.83 12.45
C ALA A 202 6.72 21.61 13.17
N ALA A 203 7.81 20.94 13.53
CA ALA A 203 8.97 21.57 14.15
C ALA A 203 9.73 22.48 13.17
N VAL A 204 9.80 22.13 11.88
CA VAL A 204 10.34 23.02 10.84
C VAL A 204 9.52 24.31 10.76
N LEU A 205 8.19 24.22 10.71
CA LEU A 205 7.30 25.38 10.58
C LEU A 205 7.33 26.31 11.82
N ALA A 206 7.63 25.76 12.99
CA ALA A 206 7.76 26.49 14.25
C ALA A 206 9.18 27.08 14.47
N SER A 207 10.17 26.66 13.68
CA SER A 207 11.58 27.03 13.87
C SER A 207 11.84 28.50 13.53
N ARG A 208 12.46 29.23 14.47
CA ARG A 208 12.96 30.61 14.26
C ARG A 208 14.41 30.65 13.75
N SER A 209 15.07 29.50 13.67
CA SER A 209 16.51 29.38 13.33
C SER A 209 16.74 28.73 11.97
N LEU A 210 15.79 28.89 11.05
CA LEU A 210 15.94 28.46 9.66
C LEU A 210 16.85 29.43 8.90
N PRO A 211 17.67 28.96 7.95
CA PRO A 211 18.39 29.84 7.04
C PRO A 211 17.44 30.83 6.36
N PRO A 212 17.76 32.13 6.21
CA PRO A 212 16.82 33.14 5.74
C PRO A 212 16.14 32.79 4.40
N ALA A 213 16.88 32.20 3.46
CA ALA A 213 16.31 31.76 2.18
C ALA A 213 15.31 30.62 2.33
N VAL A 214 15.56 29.67 3.24
CA VAL A 214 14.65 28.55 3.53
C VAL A 214 13.40 29.06 4.25
N ALA A 215 13.56 29.94 5.25
CA ALA A 215 12.45 30.55 5.96
C ALA A 215 11.47 31.24 4.99
N ARG A 216 11.99 32.05 4.05
CA ARG A 216 11.16 32.70 3.01
C ARG A 216 10.42 31.71 2.12
N ARG A 217 11.06 30.60 1.71
CA ARG A 217 10.43 29.56 0.88
C ARG A 217 9.30 28.83 1.62
N ILE A 218 9.53 28.49 2.89
CA ILE A 218 8.54 27.81 3.73
C ILE A 218 7.36 28.75 4.01
N GLU A 219 7.63 30.03 4.30
CA GLU A 219 6.59 31.05 4.48
C GLU A 219 5.71 31.18 3.23
N ALA A 220 6.35 31.31 2.05
CA ALA A 220 5.64 31.43 0.78
C ALA A 220 4.84 30.15 0.40
N ALA A 221 5.17 29.00 0.99
CA ALA A 221 4.52 27.72 0.72
C ALA A 221 3.56 27.28 1.84
N ARG A 222 3.22 28.14 2.82
CA ARG A 222 2.34 27.77 3.95
C ARG A 222 0.99 27.21 3.49
N ASP A 223 0.34 27.86 2.54
CA ASP A 223 -0.97 27.43 2.04
C ASP A 223 -0.88 26.07 1.33
N TYR A 224 0.16 25.88 0.51
CA TYR A 224 0.46 24.59 -0.09
C TYR A 224 0.68 23.51 0.96
N LEU A 225 1.50 23.75 1.97
CA LEU A 225 1.78 22.79 3.04
C LEU A 225 0.53 22.48 3.87
N ALA A 226 -0.33 23.47 4.12
CA ALA A 226 -1.60 23.27 4.80
C ALA A 226 -2.55 22.39 3.99
N ALA A 227 -2.65 22.62 2.68
CA ALA A 227 -3.41 21.79 1.76
C ALA A 227 -2.84 20.37 1.63
N ALA A 228 -1.53 20.26 1.38
CA ALA A 228 -0.86 18.99 1.15
C ALA A 228 -0.90 18.08 2.39
N ARG A 229 -0.91 18.63 3.61
CA ARG A 229 -1.12 17.86 4.85
C ARG A 229 -2.49 17.16 4.93
N ARG A 230 -3.47 17.58 4.13
CA ARG A 230 -4.78 16.92 4.00
C ARG A 230 -4.82 15.89 2.87
N VAL A 231 -3.77 15.83 2.05
CA VAL A 231 -3.69 15.01 0.83
C VAL A 231 -2.72 13.85 1.01
N VAL A 232 -1.49 14.14 1.45
CA VAL A 232 -0.39 13.17 1.49
C VAL A 232 -0.58 12.06 2.53
N PRO A 233 -0.94 12.36 3.79
CA PRO A 233 -1.15 11.29 4.76
C PRO A 233 -2.42 10.50 4.39
N PRO A 234 -2.36 9.15 4.31
CA PRO A 234 -3.57 8.36 4.13
C PRO A 234 -4.48 8.49 5.37
N ALA A 235 -5.78 8.50 5.14
CA ALA A 235 -6.80 8.53 6.19
C ALA A 235 -6.74 7.25 7.01
N THR A 236 -6.97 7.35 8.33
CA THR A 236 -6.81 6.22 9.27
C THR A 236 -8.13 5.76 9.90
N ASP A 237 -9.23 6.40 9.51
CA ASP A 237 -10.56 6.25 10.10
C ASP A 237 -11.65 6.03 9.06
N VAL A 238 -11.29 5.47 7.90
CA VAL A 238 -12.21 5.20 6.79
C VAL A 238 -13.37 4.28 7.23
N PRO A 239 -14.61 4.54 6.79
CA PRO A 239 -15.77 3.71 7.08
C PRO A 239 -15.72 2.38 6.31
N LEU A 240 -15.16 1.36 6.96
CA LEU A 240 -15.08 0.00 6.43
C LEU A 240 -16.22 -0.88 6.98
N PRO A 241 -16.85 -1.74 6.15
CA PRO A 241 -17.79 -2.73 6.64
C PRO A 241 -17.09 -3.73 7.58
N PRO A 242 -17.85 -4.44 8.45
CA PRO A 242 -17.29 -5.54 9.22
C PRO A 242 -16.64 -6.57 8.30
N LEU A 243 -15.35 -6.83 8.51
CA LEU A 243 -14.55 -7.72 7.66
C LEU A 243 -13.74 -8.68 8.55
N SER A 244 -13.83 -9.98 8.27
CA SER A 244 -12.92 -10.95 8.85
C SER A 244 -11.62 -10.97 8.05
N LEU A 245 -10.49 -10.77 8.73
CA LEU A 245 -9.17 -10.85 8.12
C LEU A 245 -8.60 -12.27 8.12
N ALA A 246 -9.36 -13.27 8.57
CA ALA A 246 -8.91 -14.66 8.60
C ALA A 246 -8.66 -15.16 7.16
N LEU A 247 -7.60 -15.94 6.97
CA LEU A 247 -7.37 -16.59 5.69
C LEU A 247 -8.47 -17.61 5.37
N PRO A 248 -8.95 -17.67 4.12
CA PRO A 248 -9.88 -18.71 3.71
C PRO A 248 -9.20 -20.09 3.74
N THR A 249 -9.88 -21.08 4.32
CA THR A 249 -9.41 -22.48 4.32
C THR A 249 -9.84 -23.23 3.06
N ALA A 250 -10.86 -22.73 2.36
CA ALA A 250 -11.33 -23.19 1.08
C ALA A 250 -12.00 -22.01 0.32
N PRO A 251 -12.14 -22.09 -1.01
CA PRO A 251 -12.86 -21.06 -1.76
C PRO A 251 -14.29 -20.87 -1.26
N ALA A 252 -14.72 -19.62 -1.05
CA ALA A 252 -16.08 -19.30 -0.64
C ALA A 252 -17.13 -19.69 -1.69
N LYS A 253 -16.77 -19.62 -2.99
CA LYS A 253 -17.62 -20.01 -4.12
C LYS A 253 -16.83 -20.88 -5.10
N PRO A 254 -16.58 -22.17 -4.80
CA PRO A 254 -15.67 -23.02 -5.58
C PRO A 254 -16.07 -23.15 -7.05
N ARG A 255 -17.37 -23.29 -7.35
CA ARG A 255 -17.87 -23.37 -8.74
C ARG A 255 -17.62 -22.08 -9.52
N VAL A 256 -17.78 -20.92 -8.87
CA VAL A 256 -17.55 -19.61 -9.50
C VAL A 256 -16.06 -19.39 -9.73
N ALA A 257 -15.22 -19.70 -8.74
CA ALA A 257 -13.76 -19.57 -8.85
C ALA A 257 -13.22 -20.42 -10.00
N ARG A 258 -13.61 -21.71 -10.09
CA ARG A 258 -13.19 -22.60 -11.18
C ARG A 258 -13.66 -22.12 -12.55
N ARG A 259 -14.92 -21.68 -12.66
CA ARG A 259 -15.46 -21.19 -13.92
C ARG A 259 -14.70 -19.95 -14.41
N LEU A 260 -14.53 -18.95 -13.53
CA LEU A 260 -13.76 -17.74 -13.86
C LEU A 260 -12.31 -18.07 -14.22
N ALA A 261 -11.69 -19.01 -13.50
CA ALA A 261 -10.33 -19.42 -13.79
C ALA A 261 -10.21 -20.03 -15.20
N ALA A 262 -11.09 -20.97 -15.54
CA ALA A 262 -11.09 -21.65 -16.84
C ALA A 262 -11.39 -20.70 -18.01
N GLU A 263 -12.43 -19.86 -17.87
CA GLU A 263 -12.83 -18.86 -18.89
C GLU A 263 -11.67 -17.91 -19.25
N HIS A 264 -10.80 -17.62 -18.28
CA HIS A 264 -9.73 -16.64 -18.42
C HIS A 264 -8.32 -17.26 -18.45
N ARG A 265 -8.18 -18.59 -18.52
CA ARG A 265 -6.90 -19.33 -18.53
C ARG A 265 -6.02 -19.05 -17.30
N LEU A 266 -6.65 -18.95 -16.12
CA LEU A 266 -6.03 -18.71 -14.83
C LEU A 266 -5.97 -19.97 -13.93
N ASP A 267 -6.37 -21.15 -14.43
CA ASP A 267 -6.49 -22.39 -13.65
C ASP A 267 -5.22 -22.73 -12.87
N ALA A 268 -4.07 -22.69 -13.54
CA ALA A 268 -2.79 -23.04 -12.94
C ALA A 268 -2.39 -22.08 -11.81
N VAL A 269 -2.64 -20.78 -11.95
CA VAL A 269 -2.28 -19.79 -10.93
C VAL A 269 -3.27 -19.81 -9.76
N VAL A 270 -4.55 -20.05 -10.02
CA VAL A 270 -5.56 -20.26 -8.96
C VAL A 270 -5.23 -21.50 -8.14
N ALA A 271 -4.89 -22.62 -8.79
CA ALA A 271 -4.46 -23.84 -8.08
C ALA A 271 -3.24 -23.60 -7.19
N ARG A 272 -2.30 -22.74 -7.60
CA ARG A 272 -1.16 -22.34 -6.77
C ARG A 272 -1.57 -21.54 -5.53
N VAL A 273 -2.54 -20.63 -5.65
CA VAL A 273 -3.08 -19.88 -4.50
C VAL A 273 -3.76 -20.84 -3.53
N GLU A 274 -4.62 -21.73 -4.02
CA GLU A 274 -5.30 -22.74 -3.19
C GLU A 274 -4.31 -23.68 -2.49
N ALA A 275 -3.26 -24.12 -3.20
CA ALA A 275 -2.21 -24.94 -2.61
C ALA A 275 -1.44 -24.20 -1.49
N ALA A 276 -1.18 -22.90 -1.67
CA ALA A 276 -0.53 -22.07 -0.65
C ALA A 276 -1.42 -21.91 0.60
N LEU A 277 -2.72 -21.68 0.42
CA LEU A 277 -3.70 -21.63 1.52
C LEU A 277 -3.77 -22.96 2.28
N ALA A 278 -3.86 -24.09 1.56
CA ALA A 278 -3.88 -25.41 2.18
C ALA A 278 -2.57 -25.74 2.91
N GLY A 279 -1.43 -25.27 2.38
CA GLY A 279 -0.12 -25.37 3.02
C GLY A 279 -0.02 -24.56 4.32
N ALA A 280 -0.70 -23.41 4.39
CA ALA A 280 -0.81 -22.61 5.60
C ALA A 280 -1.72 -23.27 6.65
N ALA A 281 -2.88 -23.82 6.24
CA ALA A 281 -3.84 -24.45 7.14
C ALA A 281 -3.32 -25.74 7.80
N ARG A 282 -2.60 -26.60 7.05
CA ARG A 282 -2.09 -27.89 7.56
C ARG A 282 -1.04 -27.78 8.67
N ARG A 283 -0.46 -26.60 8.90
CA ARG A 283 0.58 -26.38 9.93
C ARG A 283 0.05 -25.69 11.19
N ALA A 284 -1.26 -25.42 11.25
CA ALA A 284 -1.89 -24.63 12.30
C ALA A 284 -2.17 -25.35 13.64
N PRO A 285 -1.82 -26.64 13.89
CA PRO A 285 -1.82 -27.14 15.26
C PRO A 285 -0.51 -27.87 15.61
N ASP A 286 0.41 -27.16 16.29
CA ASP A 286 1.43 -27.79 17.16
C ASP A 286 2.07 -26.83 18.19
N GLN A 287 1.44 -25.68 18.48
CA GLN A 287 1.88 -24.79 19.55
C GLN A 287 0.82 -24.64 20.65
N GLU A 288 0.53 -25.75 21.35
CA GLU A 288 0.21 -25.65 22.76
C GLU A 288 1.52 -25.78 23.56
N PRO A 289 1.89 -24.80 24.39
CA PRO A 289 2.99 -25.03 25.32
C PRO A 289 2.50 -26.08 26.31
N ARG A 290 3.10 -27.28 26.28
CA ARG A 290 2.98 -28.25 27.35
C ARG A 290 3.34 -27.54 28.65
N GLY A 291 2.32 -27.22 29.43
CA GLY A 291 2.46 -26.67 30.76
C GLY A 291 3.41 -27.55 31.55
N ARG A 292 4.48 -26.93 32.06
CA ARG A 292 5.26 -27.52 33.15
C ARG A 292 4.31 -27.68 34.32
N ARG A 293 3.90 -28.92 34.57
CA ARG A 293 3.39 -29.31 35.88
C ARG A 293 4.58 -29.35 36.83
N SER A 294 4.37 -28.66 37.95
CA SER A 294 4.93 -28.79 39.30
C SER A 294 6.25 -29.53 39.46
#